data_AF-E8LF17-F1
#
_entry.id   AF-E8LF17-F1
#
_cell.length_a   1.000
_cell.length_b   1.000
_cell.length_c   1.000
_cell.angle_alpha   90.00
_cell.angle_beta   90.00
_cell.angle_gamma   90.00
#
_symmetry.space_group_name_H-M   'P 1'
#
loop_
_entity.id
_entity.type
_entity.pdbx_description
1 polymer ?
#
loop_
_entity_poly.entity_id
_entity_poly.type
_entity_poly.pdbx_seq_one_letter_code
_entity_poly.pdbx_strand_id
1 'polypeptide(L)'
;MTSGTLKQTLRLLSILRLLFPYALLPSTTALGTIHPQGRELGLQAGGNVVMPNLSPIGVRKKYELYANKICTGEEAAQCRGCLEARVKIAGYNIVTDRGDVRRTLDKPEGEKL
;
A
#
# COMPACT_ATOMS: atom_id res chain seq x y z
N MET A 1 -4.00 -12.75 22.68
CA MET A 1 -2.77 -12.21 22.07
C MET A 1 -2.98 -10.72 21.79
N THR A 2 -1.96 -9.89 21.99
CA THR A 2 -2.03 -8.46 21.67
C THR A 2 -1.95 -8.24 20.16
N SER A 3 -2.69 -7.26 19.64
CA SER A 3 -2.62 -6.90 18.22
C SER A 3 -1.29 -6.20 17.89
N GLY A 4 -0.80 -6.36 16.66
CA GLY A 4 0.37 -5.64 16.18
C GLY A 4 0.13 -4.12 16.14
N THR A 5 1.12 -3.33 16.52
CA THR A 5 1.00 -1.87 16.53
C THR A 5 1.36 -1.26 15.18
N LEU A 6 0.78 -0.09 14.87
CA LEU A 6 1.15 0.70 13.70
C LEU A 6 2.67 0.97 13.65
N LYS A 7 3.24 1.46 14.75
CA LYS A 7 4.67 1.81 14.84
C LYS A 7 5.59 0.63 14.55
N GLN A 8 5.30 -0.54 15.10
CA GLN A 8 6.10 -1.75 14.83
C GLN A 8 5.99 -2.17 13.36
N THR A 9 4.77 -2.13 12.81
CA THR A 9 4.53 -2.51 11.41
C THR A 9 5.27 -1.60 10.45
N LEU A 10 5.21 -0.28 10.66
CA LEU A 10 5.92 0.71 9.83
C LEU A 10 7.44 0.55 9.94
N ARG A 11 7.96 0.29 11.15
CA ARG A 11 9.40 0.04 11.35
C ARG A 11 9.86 -1.18 10.56
N LEU A 12 9.11 -2.27 10.60
CA LEU A 12 9.43 -3.47 9.81
C LEU A 12 9.38 -3.19 8.31
N LEU A 13 8.38 -2.44 7.85
CA LEU A 13 8.27 -2.05 6.44
C LEU A 13 9.50 -1.26 5.97
N SER A 14 9.97 -0.31 6.77
CA SER A 14 11.19 0.47 6.46
C SER A 14 12.44 -0.41 6.42
N ILE A 15 12.58 -1.34 7.36
CA ILE A 15 13.69 -2.31 7.35
C ILE A 15 13.64 -3.17 6.07
N LEU A 16 12.46 -3.69 5.71
CA LEU A 16 12.28 -4.49 4.50
C LEU A 16 12.61 -3.70 3.23
N ARG A 17 12.28 -2.41 3.17
CA ARG A 17 12.67 -1.55 2.04
C ARG A 17 14.20 -1.46 1.91
N LEU A 18 14.91 -1.32 3.02
CA LEU A 18 16.37 -1.25 3.01
C LEU A 18 17.03 -2.57 2.60
N LEU A 19 16.50 -3.70 3.10
CA LEU A 19 17.03 -5.03 2.79
C LEU A 19 16.66 -5.48 1.36
N PHE A 20 15.49 -5.07 0.87
CA PHE A 20 14.95 -5.50 -0.42
C PHE A 20 14.57 -4.27 -1.26
N PRO A 21 15.58 -3.53 -1.78
CA PRO A 21 15.35 -2.25 -2.47
C PRO A 21 14.41 -2.37 -3.67
N TYR A 22 14.38 -3.54 -4.32
CA TYR A 22 13.55 -3.83 -5.48
C TYR A 22 12.18 -4.43 -5.14
N ALA A 23 11.88 -4.73 -3.89
CA ALA A 23 10.60 -5.36 -3.55
C ALA A 23 9.42 -4.41 -3.82
N LEU A 24 8.34 -4.98 -4.34
CA LEU A 24 7.03 -4.35 -4.37
C LEU A 24 6.38 -4.55 -3.00
N LEU A 25 6.38 -3.51 -2.19
CA LEU A 25 5.93 -3.53 -0.80
C LEU A 25 4.58 -2.82 -0.71
N PRO A 26 3.48 -3.53 -0.42
CA PRO A 26 2.17 -2.91 -0.33
C PRO A 26 1.97 -2.14 0.98
N SER A 27 1.44 -0.93 0.86
CA SER A 27 0.79 -0.23 1.97
C SER A 27 -0.64 -0.76 2.11
N THR A 28 -0.79 -1.74 3.00
CA THR A 28 -1.97 -2.62 3.02
C THR A 28 -3.21 -1.96 3.61
N THR A 29 -4.39 -2.52 3.31
CA THR A 29 -5.67 -2.13 3.91
C THR A 29 -5.69 -2.28 5.44
N ALA A 30 -4.88 -3.19 6.00
CA ALA A 30 -4.77 -3.37 7.45
C ALA A 30 -4.18 -2.12 8.13
N LEU A 31 -3.17 -1.47 7.53
CA LEU A 31 -2.63 -0.21 8.06
C LEU A 31 -3.72 0.88 8.13
N GLY A 32 -4.51 1.01 7.06
CA GLY A 32 -5.64 1.95 7.02
C GLY A 32 -6.78 1.59 8.00
N THR A 33 -6.86 0.33 8.44
CA THR A 33 -7.81 -0.12 9.46
C THR A 33 -7.33 0.22 10.86
N ILE A 34 -6.01 0.10 11.11
CA ILE A 34 -5.41 0.42 12.40
C ILE A 34 -5.34 1.94 12.63
N HIS A 35 -5.21 2.73 11.56
CA HIS A 35 -5.08 4.19 11.64
C HIS A 35 -5.67 4.88 10.41
N PRO A 36 -6.38 6.02 10.54
CA PRO A 36 -6.96 6.75 9.40
C PRO A 36 -5.96 7.09 8.30
N GLN A 37 -4.73 7.49 8.68
CA GLN A 37 -3.61 7.78 7.77
C GLN A 37 -2.65 6.60 7.56
N GLY A 38 -3.03 5.38 7.96
CA GLY A 38 -2.10 4.26 7.98
C GLY A 38 -1.58 3.87 6.59
N ARG A 39 -2.38 4.06 5.52
CA ARG A 39 -1.93 3.79 4.15
C ARG A 39 -0.85 4.79 3.71
N GLU A 40 -1.05 6.06 4.00
CA GLU A 40 -0.12 7.15 3.69
C GLU A 40 1.19 6.96 4.44
N LEU A 41 1.11 6.66 5.74
CA LEU A 41 2.28 6.36 6.57
C LEU A 41 3.02 5.11 6.06
N GLY A 42 2.29 4.09 5.59
CA GLY A 42 2.91 2.91 4.98
C GLY A 42 3.67 3.22 3.69
N LEU A 43 3.15 4.11 2.85
CA LEU A 43 3.87 4.59 1.66
C LEU A 43 5.15 5.35 2.06
N GLN A 44 5.03 6.27 3.02
CA GLN A 44 6.16 7.04 3.54
C GLN A 44 7.22 6.16 4.24
N ALA A 45 6.81 5.03 4.80
CA ALA A 45 7.71 4.06 5.44
C ALA A 45 8.42 3.11 4.45
N GLY A 46 8.24 3.28 3.13
CA GLY A 46 8.91 2.50 2.09
C GLY A 46 7.98 1.59 1.29
N GLY A 47 6.67 1.61 1.55
CA GLY A 47 5.68 0.98 0.66
C GLY A 47 5.61 1.70 -0.69
N ASN A 48 5.39 0.96 -1.76
CA ASN A 48 5.28 1.49 -3.12
C ASN A 48 4.11 0.88 -3.91
N VAL A 49 3.24 0.11 -3.26
CA VAL A 49 2.03 -0.46 -3.86
C VAL A 49 0.83 -0.14 -3.00
N VAL A 50 -0.31 0.17 -3.63
CA VAL A 50 -1.62 0.26 -2.99
C VAL A 50 -2.58 -0.72 -3.64
N MET A 51 -3.47 -1.32 -2.85
CA MET A 51 -4.38 -2.37 -3.33
C MET A 51 -5.83 -1.94 -3.14
N PRO A 52 -6.53 -1.49 -4.20
CA PRO A 52 -7.96 -1.22 -4.13
C PRO A 52 -8.73 -2.54 -3.96
N ASN A 53 -9.79 -2.52 -3.18
CA ASN A 53 -10.71 -3.67 -3.10
C ASN A 53 -11.70 -3.61 -4.26
N LEU A 54 -11.64 -4.60 -5.15
CA LEU A 54 -12.48 -4.71 -6.35
C LEU A 54 -13.68 -5.65 -6.18
N SER A 55 -13.86 -6.24 -5.00
CA SER A 55 -14.95 -7.19 -4.76
C SER A 55 -16.31 -6.51 -4.94
N PRO A 56 -17.34 -7.16 -5.50
CA PRO A 56 -18.69 -6.58 -5.57
C PRO A 56 -19.26 -6.29 -4.18
N ILE A 57 -19.98 -5.18 -4.03
CA ILE A 57 -20.51 -4.70 -2.73
C ILE A 57 -21.30 -5.80 -1.99
N GLY A 58 -22.18 -6.51 -2.70
CA GLY A 58 -23.03 -7.56 -2.12
C GLY A 58 -22.29 -8.76 -1.52
N VAL A 59 -20.99 -8.92 -1.79
CA VAL A 59 -20.19 -10.03 -1.24
C VAL A 59 -18.97 -9.58 -0.42
N ARG A 60 -18.70 -8.27 -0.31
CA ARG A 60 -17.53 -7.73 0.43
C ARG A 60 -17.46 -8.23 1.88
N LYS A 61 -18.60 -8.24 2.57
CA LYS A 61 -18.72 -8.68 3.97
C LYS A 61 -18.41 -10.17 4.16
N LYS A 62 -18.53 -10.98 3.09
CA LYS A 62 -18.14 -12.40 3.14
C LYS A 62 -16.62 -12.60 3.28
N TYR A 63 -15.82 -11.55 3.07
CA TYR A 63 -14.36 -11.60 3.13
C TYR A 63 -13.80 -10.65 4.21
N GLU A 64 -14.30 -10.82 5.44
CA GLU A 64 -13.87 -10.11 6.65
C GLU A 64 -12.77 -10.89 7.38
N LEU A 65 -11.52 -10.71 6.94
CA LEU A 65 -10.35 -11.36 7.55
C LEU A 65 -10.00 -10.85 8.96
N TYR A 66 -10.45 -9.64 9.30
CA TYR A 66 -10.21 -8.99 10.59
C TYR A 66 -11.33 -8.00 10.89
N ALA A 67 -11.58 -7.76 12.18
CA ALA A 67 -12.58 -6.81 12.64
C ALA A 67 -12.30 -5.40 12.11
N ASN A 68 -13.37 -4.67 11.78
CA ASN A 68 -13.33 -3.28 11.31
C ASN A 68 -12.56 -3.06 10.00
N LYS A 69 -12.40 -4.10 9.17
CA LYS A 69 -11.79 -3.96 7.85
C LYS A 69 -12.43 -2.82 7.07
N ILE A 70 -11.63 -1.80 6.74
CA ILE A 70 -12.07 -0.65 5.95
C ILE A 70 -12.39 -1.07 4.50
N CYS A 71 -13.12 -0.22 3.79
CA CYS A 71 -13.51 -0.46 2.39
C CYS A 71 -14.40 -1.71 2.20
N THR A 72 -15.29 -1.98 3.16
CA THR A 72 -16.38 -2.96 3.08
C THR A 72 -17.69 -2.38 2.53
N GLY A 73 -17.84 -1.04 2.56
CA GLY A 73 -18.93 -0.26 1.94
C GLY A 73 -18.57 0.32 0.56
N GLU A 74 -19.13 1.48 0.19
CA GLU A 74 -19.03 2.12 -1.14
C GLU A 74 -17.61 2.59 -1.55
N GLU A 75 -16.67 2.68 -0.62
CA GLU A 75 -15.32 3.22 -0.84
C GLU A 75 -14.38 2.31 -1.65
N ALA A 76 -14.77 1.04 -1.86
CA ALA A 76 -13.96 0.06 -2.56
C ALA A 76 -14.25 0.07 -4.07
N ALA A 77 -13.21 0.26 -4.88
CA ALA A 77 -13.18 0.38 -6.35
C ALA A 77 -13.88 1.60 -6.97
N GLN A 78 -15.04 2.03 -6.44
CA GLN A 78 -15.88 3.03 -7.11
C GLN A 78 -15.30 4.45 -7.06
N CYS A 79 -14.41 4.73 -6.11
CA CYS A 79 -13.63 5.97 -6.10
C CYS A 79 -12.13 5.69 -6.23
N ARG A 80 -11.66 5.32 -7.43
CA ARG A 80 -10.23 5.47 -7.80
C ARG A 80 -9.69 6.83 -7.36
N GLY A 81 -10.50 7.89 -7.51
CA GLY A 81 -10.19 9.24 -7.07
C GLY A 81 -9.89 9.36 -5.57
N CYS A 82 -10.56 8.60 -4.69
CA CYS A 82 -10.24 8.62 -3.26
C CYS A 82 -8.85 8.02 -3.00
N LEU A 83 -8.51 6.92 -3.67
CA LEU A 83 -7.19 6.31 -3.51
C LEU A 83 -6.09 7.23 -4.08
N GLU A 84 -6.35 7.85 -5.22
CA GLU A 84 -5.46 8.81 -5.86
C GLU A 84 -5.21 10.05 -4.99
N ALA A 85 -6.26 10.62 -4.40
CA ALA A 85 -6.13 11.72 -3.45
C ALA A 85 -5.26 11.34 -2.24
N ARG A 86 -5.44 10.14 -1.70
CA ARG A 86 -4.63 9.66 -0.56
C ARG A 86 -3.16 9.46 -0.93
N VAL A 87 -2.88 8.88 -2.10
CA VAL A 87 -1.51 8.73 -2.60
C VAL A 87 -0.86 10.11 -2.81
N LYS A 88 -1.62 11.08 -3.34
CA LYS A 88 -1.18 12.47 -3.49
C LYS A 88 -0.88 13.15 -2.15
N ILE A 89 -1.74 12.98 -1.14
CA ILE A 89 -1.52 13.48 0.23
C ILE A 89 -0.24 12.88 0.84
N ALA A 90 0.07 11.62 0.53
CA ALA A 90 1.30 10.97 0.98
C ALA A 90 2.57 11.50 0.29
N GLY A 91 2.43 12.32 -0.76
CA GLY A 91 3.54 12.91 -1.53
C GLY A 91 3.93 12.14 -2.79
N TYR A 92 3.07 11.24 -3.28
CA TYR A 92 3.35 10.38 -4.44
C TYR A 92 2.29 10.53 -5.53
N ASN A 93 2.58 9.97 -6.71
CA ASN A 93 1.63 9.86 -7.82
C ASN A 93 1.28 8.40 -8.09
N ILE A 94 0.04 8.13 -8.50
CA ILE A 94 -0.36 6.80 -8.95
C ILE A 94 0.19 6.56 -10.36
N VAL A 95 0.77 5.36 -10.55
CA VAL A 95 1.14 4.84 -11.87
C VAL A 95 0.10 3.79 -12.28
N THR A 96 -0.37 3.84 -13.53
CA THR A 96 -1.35 2.87 -14.07
C THR A 96 -0.77 1.89 -15.07
N ASP A 97 0.55 1.93 -15.29
CA ASP A 97 1.25 0.88 -16.02
C ASP A 97 1.21 -0.44 -15.22
N ARG A 98 1.65 -1.52 -15.84
CA ARG A 98 1.67 -2.87 -15.22
C ARG A 98 2.36 -2.90 -13.85
N GLY A 99 3.35 -2.03 -13.62
CA GLY A 99 4.01 -1.87 -12.31
C GLY A 99 5.04 -2.95 -11.99
N ASP A 100 5.66 -3.57 -13.01
CA ASP A 100 6.73 -4.53 -12.81
C ASP A 100 7.96 -3.88 -12.14
N VAL A 101 8.69 -4.67 -11.35
CA VAL A 101 9.89 -4.21 -10.67
C VAL A 101 10.95 -3.72 -11.66
N ARG A 102 11.48 -2.52 -11.44
CA ARG A 102 12.61 -1.98 -12.20
C ARG A 102 13.90 -2.15 -11.40
N ARG A 103 14.83 -2.99 -11.89
CA ARG A 103 16.13 -3.23 -11.24
C ARG A 103 17.20 -2.30 -11.81
N THR A 104 17.06 -1.00 -11.56
CA THR A 104 17.93 0.02 -12.17
C THR A 104 19.31 0.14 -11.54
N LEU A 105 19.56 -0.42 -10.35
CA LEU A 105 20.88 -0.35 -9.70
C LEU A 105 21.81 -1.49 -10.14
N ASP A 106 21.34 -2.40 -11.00
CA ASP A 106 22.12 -3.52 -11.53
C ASP A 106 22.91 -3.13 -12.80
N LYS A 107 22.80 -1.87 -13.27
CA LYS A 107 23.59 -1.39 -14.40
C LYS A 107 25.01 -1.01 -13.95
N PRO A 108 26.07 -1.53 -14.60
CA PRO A 108 27.41 -1.00 -14.39
C PRO A 108 27.45 0.49 -14.78
N GLU A 109 28.24 1.28 -14.06
CA GLU A 109 28.42 2.71 -14.33
C GLU A 109 28.78 2.92 -15.82
N GLY A 110 27.96 3.70 -16.55
CA GLY A 110 28.24 4.12 -17.93
C GLY A 110 27.22 3.73 -19.00
N GLU A 111 26.25 2.87 -18.70
CA GLU A 111 25.24 2.49 -19.70
C GLU A 111 24.08 3.51 -19.76
N LYS A 112 24.00 4.30 -20.84
CA LYS A 112 22.91 5.27 -21.06
C LYS A 112 21.54 4.57 -21.16
N LEU A 113 20.51 5.34 -20.80
CA LEU A 113 19.09 4.96 -20.92
C LEU A 113 18.69 4.72 -22.39
#